data_AF-A0A7K3GQM2-F1
#
_entry.id   AF-A0A7K3GQM2-F1
#
_cell.length_a   1.000
_cell.length_b   1.000
_cell.length_c   1.000
_cell.angle_alpha   90.00
_cell.angle_beta   90.00
_cell.angle_gamma   90.00
#
_symmetry.space_group_name_H-M   'P 1'
#
loop_
_entity.id
_entity.type
_entity.pdbx_description
1 polymer ?
#
loop_
_entity_poly.entity_id
_entity_poly.type
_entity_poly.pdbx_seq_one_letter_code
_entity_poly.pdbx_strand_id
1 'polypeptide(L)'
;TAVLLVTASGGTALALRTALVPVRYVAVVGALGTGAVGVLAAGLLCWSASDPGAAARAAVLLVFAAAIALTAGRFAPKPDVSLVSALAAGLCLVAGAGGVLRVSVPGEWMVPGCLACGLALLAVLRTPLPRPLRQGLVWASVTVQAWAAMSTVPLVAGTLLGPVARVERPWSGAPGDVRDAVFTHVPWPPYASTGPIVLGALAAVLLVAERRGIRRPATAVGGLVLGWAALFVLPVVLELPYTAGLLAEGALVLGALGCAAWARRPAADASPLPLAALLAALVTSAHLALLSLASEQATIGVLLALTVALGAAGLRPGPGPFTVPAALGYATALACAVGASAGWQWHHTALLVLVVPAAAALIAARLGATSATTVPVEAAGLAAGVVALALAVTEPPLLALVLALAGVIAAGTALRPDRRPAGHAAAVLFLLATWVRLVAWEVTAPEAYTLPVTVPVLVVGFLRRRREPEVSSWTAYGAGLAVTLVPSLLAVWGDQHWTRPLLLGAAALTVTLVGARHRLKAPLLLGGGAL
;
A
#
# COMPACT_ATOMS: atom_id res chain seq x y z
N THR A 1 -37.56 -7.30 -32.53
CA THR A 1 -36.61 -6.21 -32.25
C THR A 1 -36.75 -5.05 -33.23
N ALA A 2 -36.66 -5.26 -34.54
CA ALA A 2 -36.85 -4.21 -35.55
C ALA A 2 -38.18 -3.45 -35.40
N VAL A 3 -39.30 -4.18 -35.22
CA VAL A 3 -40.62 -3.57 -34.98
C VAL A 3 -40.63 -2.64 -33.76
N LEU A 4 -39.94 -3.00 -32.67
CA LEU A 4 -39.86 -2.19 -31.45
C LEU A 4 -39.05 -0.90 -31.64
N LEU A 5 -37.99 -0.94 -32.47
CA LEU A 5 -37.21 0.26 -32.79
C LEU A 5 -37.95 1.18 -33.77
N VAL A 6 -38.72 0.60 -34.69
CA VAL A 6 -39.59 1.37 -35.59
C VAL A 6 -40.71 2.05 -34.80
N THR A 7 -41.36 1.36 -33.87
CA THR A 7 -42.38 1.97 -33.00
C THR A 7 -41.78 3.06 -32.10
N ALA A 8 -40.58 2.84 -31.56
CA ALA A 8 -39.85 3.87 -30.83
C ALA A 8 -39.55 5.10 -31.71
N SER A 9 -39.12 4.91 -32.96
CA SER A 9 -38.88 6.00 -33.90
C SER A 9 -40.14 6.83 -34.17
N GLY A 10 -41.29 6.18 -34.36
CA GLY A 10 -42.58 6.84 -34.52
C GLY A 10 -43.00 7.63 -33.28
N GLY A 11 -42.80 7.06 -32.10
CA GLY A 11 -43.03 7.73 -30.82
C GLY A 11 -42.12 8.96 -30.62
N THR A 12 -40.83 8.86 -30.98
CA THR A 12 -39.91 10.02 -30.91
C THR A 12 -40.30 11.12 -31.89
N ALA A 13 -40.67 10.79 -33.12
CA ALA A 13 -41.12 11.77 -34.11
C ALA A 13 -42.41 12.48 -33.66
N LEU A 14 -43.35 11.74 -33.08
CA LEU A 14 -44.59 12.28 -32.53
C LEU A 14 -44.32 13.20 -31.33
N ALA A 15 -43.41 12.80 -30.43
CA ALA A 15 -43.02 13.60 -29.27
C ALA A 15 -42.33 14.92 -29.67
N LEU A 16 -41.56 14.93 -30.76
CA LEU A 16 -40.89 16.14 -31.26
C LEU A 16 -41.83 17.10 -32.01
N ARG A 17 -42.90 16.59 -32.63
CA ARG A 17 -43.81 17.38 -33.47
C ARG A 17 -45.07 17.88 -32.75
N THR A 18 -45.49 17.22 -31.67
CA THR A 18 -46.75 17.56 -31.00
C THR A 18 -46.60 18.71 -30.00
N ALA A 19 -47.50 19.69 -30.09
CA ALA A 19 -47.58 20.80 -29.13
C ALA A 19 -48.37 20.46 -27.86
N LEU A 20 -49.19 19.39 -27.90
CA LEU A 20 -50.03 18.95 -26.79
C LEU A 20 -49.20 18.20 -25.74
N VAL A 21 -49.07 18.82 -24.56
CA VAL A 21 -48.31 18.31 -23.41
C VAL A 21 -48.67 16.85 -23.01
N PRO A 22 -49.95 16.45 -22.85
CA PRO A 22 -50.29 15.08 -22.45
C PRO A 22 -49.91 14.04 -23.52
N VAL A 23 -50.13 14.35 -24.79
CA VAL A 23 -49.76 13.49 -25.93
C VAL A 23 -48.25 13.33 -26.00
N ARG A 24 -47.50 14.42 -25.77
CA ARG A 24 -46.04 14.40 -25.73
C ARG A 24 -45.50 13.50 -24.62
N TYR A 25 -46.07 13.52 -23.41
CA TYR A 25 -45.63 12.64 -22.32
C TYR A 25 -45.86 11.16 -22.64
N VAL A 26 -47.04 10.79 -23.14
CA VAL A 26 -47.34 9.40 -23.53
C VAL A 26 -46.43 8.94 -24.67
N ALA A 27 -46.19 9.80 -25.66
CA ALA A 27 -45.28 9.52 -26.76
C ALA A 27 -43.81 9.33 -26.30
N VAL A 28 -43.34 10.14 -25.34
CA VAL A 28 -41.99 10.01 -24.76
C VAL A 28 -41.88 8.72 -23.95
N VAL A 29 -42.83 8.44 -23.06
CA VAL A 29 -42.81 7.23 -22.22
C VAL A 29 -42.89 5.97 -23.10
N GLY A 30 -43.77 5.97 -24.10
CA GLY A 30 -43.90 4.88 -25.06
C GLY A 30 -42.62 4.68 -25.90
N ALA A 31 -42.01 5.76 -26.39
CA ALA A 31 -40.76 5.70 -27.14
C ALA A 31 -39.57 5.23 -26.29
N LEU A 32 -39.47 5.66 -25.03
CA LEU A 32 -38.43 5.22 -24.11
C LEU A 32 -38.60 3.76 -23.72
N GLY A 33 -39.83 3.31 -23.43
CA GLY A 33 -40.12 1.91 -23.10
C GLY A 33 -39.83 0.96 -24.26
N THR A 34 -40.41 1.24 -25.44
CA THR A 34 -40.18 0.42 -26.65
C THR A 34 -38.74 0.49 -27.14
N GLY A 35 -38.10 1.65 -27.03
CA GLY A 35 -36.69 1.86 -27.37
C GLY A 35 -35.75 1.11 -26.44
N ALA A 36 -35.95 1.17 -25.12
CA ALA A 36 -35.12 0.46 -24.14
C ALA A 36 -35.19 -1.07 -24.35
N VAL A 37 -36.41 -1.62 -24.50
CA VAL A 37 -36.59 -3.05 -24.79
C VAL A 37 -35.99 -3.42 -26.15
N GLY A 38 -36.14 -2.57 -27.16
CA GLY A 38 -35.54 -2.75 -28.49
C GLY A 38 -34.01 -2.80 -28.46
N VAL A 39 -33.37 -1.88 -27.73
CA VAL A 39 -31.91 -1.83 -27.55
C VAL A 39 -31.40 -3.02 -26.75
N LEU A 40 -32.05 -3.37 -25.65
CA LEU A 40 -31.68 -4.54 -24.84
C LEU A 40 -31.77 -5.83 -25.66
N ALA A 41 -32.85 -6.02 -26.40
CA ALA A 41 -33.02 -7.19 -27.25
C ALA A 41 -32.02 -7.21 -28.42
N ALA A 42 -31.71 -6.06 -29.03
CA ALA A 42 -30.66 -5.97 -30.05
C ALA A 42 -29.26 -6.26 -29.47
N GLY A 43 -28.97 -5.80 -28.25
CA GLY A 43 -27.74 -6.11 -27.53
C GLY A 43 -27.62 -7.60 -27.19
N LEU A 44 -28.69 -8.23 -26.71
CA LEU A 44 -28.75 -9.67 -26.45
C LEU A 44 -28.50 -10.48 -27.73
N LEU A 45 -29.11 -10.10 -28.85
CA LEU A 45 -28.87 -10.74 -30.15
C LEU A 45 -27.42 -10.57 -30.63
N CYS A 46 -26.82 -9.40 -30.36
CA CYS A 46 -25.41 -9.16 -30.67
C CYS A 46 -24.48 -10.03 -29.82
N TRP A 47 -24.85 -10.27 -28.55
CA TRP A 47 -24.07 -11.09 -27.62
C TRP A 47 -24.27 -12.59 -27.80
N SER A 48 -25.42 -13.04 -28.30
CA SER A 48 -25.71 -14.46 -28.54
C SER A 48 -25.33 -14.94 -29.94
N ALA A 49 -24.94 -14.02 -30.83
CA ALA A 49 -24.54 -14.37 -32.19
C ALA A 49 -23.26 -15.21 -32.22
N SER A 50 -23.33 -16.36 -32.89
CA SER A 50 -22.21 -17.25 -33.19
C SER A 50 -21.46 -16.87 -34.47
N ASP A 51 -22.15 -16.22 -35.41
CA ASP A 51 -21.64 -15.96 -36.76
C ASP A 51 -21.53 -14.46 -37.07
N PRO A 52 -20.50 -14.03 -37.83
CA PRO A 52 -20.29 -12.60 -38.14
C PRO A 52 -21.50 -11.95 -38.82
N GLY A 53 -22.20 -12.70 -39.69
CA GLY A 53 -23.39 -12.21 -40.39
C GLY A 53 -24.62 -12.03 -39.49
N ALA A 54 -24.74 -12.81 -38.41
CA ALA A 54 -25.79 -12.61 -37.42
C ALA A 54 -25.46 -11.42 -36.51
N ALA A 55 -24.21 -11.29 -36.08
CA ALA A 55 -23.72 -10.15 -35.30
C ALA A 55 -23.86 -8.83 -36.06
N ALA A 56 -23.51 -8.80 -37.36
CA ALA A 56 -23.65 -7.61 -38.20
C ALA A 56 -25.11 -7.15 -38.33
N ARG A 57 -26.05 -8.09 -38.52
CA ARG A 57 -27.49 -7.77 -38.55
C ARG A 57 -27.98 -7.18 -37.23
N ALA A 58 -27.54 -7.72 -36.09
CA ALA A 58 -27.87 -7.18 -34.77
C ALA A 58 -27.22 -5.79 -34.55
N ALA A 59 -25.98 -5.59 -35.01
CA ALA A 59 -25.30 -4.31 -34.92
C ALA A 59 -25.99 -3.21 -35.74
N VAL A 60 -26.56 -3.53 -36.91
CA VAL A 60 -27.38 -2.58 -37.69
C VAL A 60 -28.58 -2.08 -36.90
N LEU A 61 -29.22 -2.93 -36.07
CA LEU A 61 -30.32 -2.51 -35.19
C LEU A 61 -29.84 -1.53 -34.11
N LEU A 62 -28.65 -1.72 -33.57
CA LEU A 62 -28.05 -0.79 -32.58
C LEU A 62 -27.61 0.53 -33.22
N VAL A 63 -27.11 0.52 -34.45
CA VAL A 63 -26.83 1.73 -35.24
C VAL A 63 -28.13 2.49 -35.52
N PHE A 64 -29.21 1.79 -35.85
CA PHE A 64 -30.53 2.39 -36.05
C PHE A 64 -31.06 3.05 -34.76
N ALA A 65 -30.91 2.38 -33.61
CA ALA A 65 -31.24 2.95 -32.31
C ALA A 65 -30.39 4.20 -31.99
N ALA A 66 -29.09 4.18 -32.30
CA ALA A 66 -28.19 5.32 -32.12
C ALA A 66 -28.59 6.51 -33.00
N ALA A 67 -29.01 6.27 -34.25
CA ALA A 67 -29.51 7.32 -35.13
C ALA A 67 -30.78 7.98 -34.58
N ILE A 68 -31.73 7.19 -34.05
CA ILE A 68 -32.94 7.70 -33.39
C ILE A 68 -32.57 8.55 -32.16
N ALA A 69 -31.64 8.08 -31.34
CA ALA A 69 -31.20 8.81 -30.15
C ALA A 69 -30.47 10.13 -30.51
N LEU A 70 -29.58 10.14 -31.51
CA LEU A 70 -28.90 11.36 -31.97
C LEU A 70 -29.85 12.38 -32.59
N THR A 71 -30.82 11.91 -33.39
CA THR A 71 -31.84 12.79 -33.98
C THR A 71 -32.74 13.37 -32.90
N ALA A 72 -33.21 12.57 -31.95
CA ALA A 72 -33.96 13.06 -30.79
C ALA A 72 -33.16 14.08 -29.97
N GLY A 73 -31.88 13.81 -29.72
CA GLY A 73 -31.00 14.73 -28.98
C GLY A 73 -30.68 16.03 -29.71
N ARG A 74 -30.69 16.03 -31.05
CA ARG A 74 -30.47 17.24 -31.87
C ARG A 74 -31.67 18.19 -31.84
N PHE A 75 -32.88 17.65 -31.76
CA PHE A 75 -34.12 18.43 -31.79
C PHE A 75 -34.74 18.64 -30.39
N ALA A 76 -34.14 18.08 -29.33
CA ALA A 76 -34.59 18.28 -27.97
C ALA A 76 -34.32 19.72 -27.48
N PRO A 77 -35.30 20.40 -26.86
CA PRO A 77 -35.13 21.77 -26.37
C PRO A 77 -34.27 21.86 -25.10
N LYS A 78 -34.13 20.77 -24.34
CA LYS A 78 -33.35 20.73 -23.09
C LYS A 78 -31.95 20.14 -23.32
N PRO A 79 -30.88 20.80 -22.83
CA PRO A 79 -29.50 20.35 -23.03
C PRO A 79 -29.22 18.99 -22.35
N ASP A 80 -29.86 18.72 -21.19
CA ASP A 80 -29.66 17.46 -20.46
C ASP A 80 -30.17 16.24 -21.23
N VAL A 81 -31.31 16.40 -21.92
CA VAL A 81 -31.89 15.34 -22.76
C VAL A 81 -31.02 15.08 -23.99
N SER A 82 -30.43 16.14 -24.55
CA SER A 82 -29.46 16.05 -25.65
C SER A 82 -28.18 15.31 -25.22
N LEU A 83 -27.70 15.56 -24.00
CA LEU A 83 -26.54 14.86 -23.43
C LEU A 83 -26.83 13.37 -23.23
N VAL A 84 -27.93 13.03 -22.55
CA VAL A 84 -28.29 11.63 -22.23
C VAL A 84 -28.54 10.82 -23.50
N SER A 85 -29.22 11.40 -24.49
CA SER A 85 -29.48 10.73 -25.77
C SER A 85 -28.20 10.53 -26.61
N ALA A 86 -27.28 11.50 -26.62
CA ALA A 86 -25.97 11.34 -27.24
C ALA A 86 -25.11 10.28 -26.54
N LEU A 87 -25.17 10.20 -25.21
CA LEU A 87 -24.50 9.16 -24.43
C LEU A 87 -25.05 7.77 -24.79
N ALA A 88 -26.37 7.61 -24.79
CA ALA A 88 -27.03 6.36 -25.17
C ALA A 88 -26.68 5.96 -26.61
N ALA A 89 -26.64 6.90 -27.55
CA ALA A 89 -26.23 6.66 -28.92
C ALA A 89 -24.79 6.17 -29.03
N GLY A 90 -23.84 6.82 -28.33
CA GLY A 90 -22.44 6.40 -28.31
C GLY A 90 -22.26 4.99 -27.76
N LEU A 91 -22.95 4.65 -26.67
CA LEU A 91 -22.94 3.31 -26.09
C LEU A 91 -23.54 2.26 -27.04
N CYS A 92 -24.63 2.57 -27.74
CA CYS A 92 -25.22 1.66 -28.72
C CYS A 92 -24.26 1.39 -29.90
N LEU A 93 -23.56 2.42 -30.39
CA LEU A 93 -22.56 2.27 -31.45
C LEU A 93 -21.39 1.37 -31.01
N VAL A 94 -20.87 1.57 -29.79
CA VAL A 94 -19.78 0.75 -29.27
C VAL A 94 -20.24 -0.68 -28.97
N ALA A 95 -21.44 -0.86 -28.42
CA ALA A 95 -22.01 -2.20 -28.19
C ALA A 95 -22.24 -2.98 -29.50
N GLY A 96 -22.70 -2.29 -30.55
CA GLY A 96 -22.86 -2.89 -31.88
C GLY A 96 -21.52 -3.29 -32.49
N ALA A 97 -20.52 -2.39 -32.45
CA ALA A 97 -19.17 -2.70 -32.93
C ALA A 97 -18.52 -3.83 -32.12
N GLY A 98 -18.64 -3.80 -30.79
CA GLY A 98 -18.09 -4.80 -29.88
C GLY A 98 -18.66 -6.20 -30.11
N GLY A 99 -19.97 -6.31 -30.40
CA GLY A 99 -20.57 -7.61 -30.72
C GLY A 99 -20.11 -8.19 -32.06
N VAL A 100 -19.86 -7.37 -33.08
CA VAL A 100 -19.25 -7.82 -34.34
C VAL A 100 -17.79 -8.23 -34.14
N LEU A 101 -17.03 -7.43 -33.38
CA LEU A 101 -15.63 -7.70 -33.05
C LEU A 101 -15.46 -9.00 -32.27
N ARG A 102 -16.38 -9.31 -31.35
CA ARG A 102 -16.35 -10.55 -30.56
C ARG A 102 -16.34 -11.81 -31.42
N VAL A 103 -17.06 -11.80 -32.54
CA VAL A 103 -17.17 -12.98 -33.43
C VAL A 103 -16.08 -12.98 -34.50
N SER A 104 -15.57 -11.80 -34.86
CA SER A 104 -14.62 -11.64 -35.98
C SER A 104 -13.16 -11.69 -35.56
N VAL A 105 -12.86 -11.48 -34.28
CA VAL A 105 -11.50 -11.32 -33.77
C VAL A 105 -11.28 -12.30 -32.61
N PRO A 106 -10.06 -12.88 -32.45
CA PRO A 106 -9.76 -13.70 -31.29
C PRO A 106 -10.15 -13.00 -29.98
N GLY A 107 -10.70 -13.75 -29.03
CA GLY A 107 -11.31 -13.18 -27.81
C GLY A 107 -10.42 -12.17 -27.08
N GLU A 108 -9.10 -12.38 -27.10
CA GLU A 108 -8.07 -11.51 -26.50
C GLU A 108 -8.09 -10.06 -27.00
N TRP A 109 -8.53 -9.82 -28.24
CA TRP A 109 -8.56 -8.50 -28.87
C TRP A 109 -9.91 -7.79 -28.73
N MET A 110 -10.90 -8.42 -28.11
CA MET A 110 -12.21 -7.82 -27.90
C MET A 110 -12.14 -6.52 -27.09
N VAL A 111 -11.38 -6.52 -25.99
CA VAL A 111 -11.23 -5.33 -25.13
C VAL A 111 -10.48 -4.19 -25.85
N PRO A 112 -9.32 -4.42 -26.48
CA PRO A 112 -8.67 -3.41 -27.32
C PRO A 112 -9.55 -2.89 -28.46
N GLY A 113 -10.32 -3.77 -29.11
CA GLY A 113 -11.23 -3.40 -30.20
C GLY A 113 -12.35 -2.46 -29.71
N CYS A 114 -13.01 -2.81 -28.60
CA CYS A 114 -14.00 -1.95 -27.95
C CYS A 114 -13.40 -0.62 -27.50
N LEU A 115 -12.16 -0.63 -26.97
CA LEU A 115 -11.43 0.58 -26.62
C LEU A 115 -11.20 1.46 -27.85
N ALA A 116 -10.73 0.89 -28.97
CA ALA A 116 -10.51 1.62 -30.22
C ALA A 116 -11.82 2.27 -30.73
N CYS A 117 -12.95 1.58 -30.64
CA CYS A 117 -14.27 2.16 -30.94
C CYS A 117 -14.60 3.33 -30.00
N GLY A 118 -14.34 3.19 -28.69
CA GLY A 118 -14.49 4.27 -27.72
C GLY A 118 -13.58 5.48 -28.01
N LEU A 119 -12.35 5.25 -28.47
CA LEU A 119 -11.41 6.31 -28.88
C LEU A 119 -11.86 6.99 -30.17
N ALA A 120 -12.41 6.24 -31.13
CA ALA A 120 -12.95 6.80 -32.36
C ALA A 120 -14.10 7.79 -32.08
N LEU A 121 -14.90 7.59 -31.02
CA LEU A 121 -15.91 8.57 -30.59
C LEU A 121 -15.30 9.93 -30.24
N LEU A 122 -14.04 10.01 -29.78
CA LEU A 122 -13.38 11.29 -29.50
C LEU A 122 -13.07 12.09 -30.78
N ALA A 123 -13.13 11.47 -31.97
CA ALA A 123 -13.03 12.19 -33.24
C ALA A 123 -14.18 13.19 -33.44
N VAL A 124 -15.31 13.00 -32.76
CA VAL A 124 -16.45 13.94 -32.72
C VAL A 124 -16.06 15.31 -32.18
N LEU A 125 -14.95 15.41 -31.44
CA LEU A 125 -14.43 16.72 -31.05
C LEU A 125 -14.04 17.60 -32.24
N ARG A 126 -13.84 17.02 -33.43
CA ARG A 126 -13.51 17.72 -34.69
C ARG A 126 -14.74 18.04 -35.54
N THR A 127 -15.94 17.59 -35.18
CA THR A 127 -17.16 17.79 -35.98
C THR A 127 -17.93 19.04 -35.51
N PRO A 128 -18.72 19.68 -36.39
CA PRO A 128 -19.50 20.88 -36.07
C PRO A 128 -20.77 20.60 -35.25
N LEU A 129 -20.79 19.52 -34.46
CA LEU A 129 -21.95 19.15 -33.65
C LEU A 129 -22.18 20.11 -32.48
N PRO A 130 -23.44 20.33 -32.05
CA PRO A 130 -23.77 21.07 -30.84
C PRO A 130 -22.99 20.58 -29.60
N ARG A 131 -22.61 21.51 -28.72
CA ARG A 131 -21.86 21.22 -27.47
C ARG A 131 -22.47 20.10 -26.60
N PRO A 132 -23.80 20.04 -26.33
CA PRO A 132 -24.36 18.99 -25.47
C PRO A 132 -24.24 17.58 -26.07
N LEU A 133 -24.42 17.46 -27.40
CA LEU A 133 -24.23 16.18 -28.11
C LEU A 133 -22.77 15.72 -28.07
N ARG A 134 -21.83 16.66 -28.25
CA ARG A 134 -20.39 16.37 -28.13
C ARG A 134 -20.02 15.89 -26.73
N GLN A 135 -20.56 16.53 -25.69
CA GLN A 135 -20.33 16.13 -24.30
C GLN A 135 -20.90 14.74 -24.01
N GLY A 136 -22.11 14.41 -24.48
CA GLY A 136 -22.69 13.08 -24.32
C GLY A 136 -21.85 11.97 -24.97
N LEU A 137 -21.31 12.21 -26.17
CA LEU A 137 -20.43 11.27 -26.87
C LEU A 137 -19.04 11.14 -26.19
N VAL A 138 -18.51 12.22 -25.62
CA VAL A 138 -17.30 12.16 -24.78
C VAL A 138 -17.55 11.33 -23.53
N TRP A 139 -18.69 11.51 -22.85
CA TRP A 139 -19.05 10.68 -21.70
C TRP A 139 -19.20 9.20 -22.07
N ALA A 140 -19.78 8.89 -23.23
CA ALA A 140 -19.83 7.51 -23.75
C ALA A 140 -18.43 6.94 -24.03
N SER A 141 -17.49 7.76 -24.49
CA SER A 141 -16.09 7.34 -24.64
C SER A 141 -15.43 7.07 -23.27
N VAL A 142 -15.66 7.95 -22.29
CA VAL A 142 -15.10 7.80 -20.93
C VAL A 142 -15.66 6.56 -20.23
N THR A 143 -16.95 6.23 -20.39
CA THR A 143 -17.53 5.02 -19.81
C THR A 143 -16.93 3.74 -20.41
N VAL A 144 -16.71 3.72 -21.73
CA VAL A 144 -16.03 2.59 -22.41
C VAL A 144 -14.58 2.46 -21.95
N GLN A 145 -13.86 3.58 -21.82
CA GLN A 145 -12.50 3.61 -21.29
C GLN A 145 -12.44 3.12 -19.84
N ALA A 146 -13.40 3.52 -18.99
CA ALA A 146 -13.49 3.07 -17.60
C ALA A 146 -13.78 1.56 -17.50
N TRP A 147 -14.66 1.04 -18.35
CA TRP A 147 -14.92 -0.40 -18.43
C TRP A 147 -13.68 -1.17 -18.89
N ALA A 148 -12.98 -0.67 -19.92
CA ALA A 148 -11.72 -1.26 -20.37
C ALA A 148 -10.65 -1.24 -19.26
N ALA A 149 -10.52 -0.14 -18.51
CA ALA A 149 -9.63 -0.07 -17.35
C ALA A 149 -10.01 -1.11 -16.27
N MET A 150 -11.30 -1.22 -15.95
CA MET A 150 -11.81 -2.20 -14.97
C MET A 150 -11.47 -3.64 -15.37
N SER A 151 -11.51 -3.96 -16.67
CA SER A 151 -11.15 -5.29 -17.16
C SER A 151 -9.67 -5.67 -16.94
N THR A 152 -8.78 -4.68 -16.76
CA THR A 152 -7.36 -4.92 -16.49
C THR A 152 -7.03 -5.08 -15.00
N VAL A 153 -7.99 -4.78 -14.11
CA VAL A 153 -7.80 -4.85 -12.65
C VAL A 153 -7.43 -6.26 -12.17
N PRO A 154 -8.09 -7.35 -12.61
CA PRO A 154 -7.71 -8.70 -12.17
C PRO A 154 -6.28 -9.07 -12.55
N LEU A 155 -5.82 -8.61 -13.72
CA LEU A 155 -4.45 -8.83 -14.17
C LEU A 155 -3.45 -8.08 -13.29
N VAL A 156 -3.65 -6.77 -13.09
CA VAL A 156 -2.76 -5.94 -12.25
C VAL A 156 -2.78 -6.44 -10.80
N ALA A 157 -3.96 -6.76 -10.25
CA ALA A 157 -4.10 -7.26 -8.89
C ALA A 157 -3.45 -8.65 -8.72
N GLY A 158 -3.67 -9.56 -9.68
CA GLY A 158 -3.02 -10.87 -9.70
C GLY A 158 -1.51 -10.74 -9.79
N THR A 159 -1.00 -9.81 -10.60
CA THR A 159 0.43 -9.50 -10.64
C THR A 159 0.95 -9.02 -9.31
N LEU A 160 0.32 -8.01 -8.69
CA LEU A 160 0.80 -7.43 -7.44
C LEU A 160 0.79 -8.43 -6.27
N LEU A 161 -0.27 -9.22 -6.15
CA LEU A 161 -0.52 -10.08 -4.98
C LEU A 161 0.08 -11.49 -5.12
N GLY A 162 0.34 -11.96 -6.34
CA GLY A 162 0.85 -13.29 -6.62
C GLY A 162 2.06 -13.69 -5.77
N PRO A 163 3.13 -12.87 -5.72
CA PRO A 163 4.35 -13.22 -4.99
C PRO A 163 4.20 -13.25 -3.46
N VAL A 164 3.09 -12.74 -2.90
CA VAL A 164 2.87 -12.77 -1.45
C VAL A 164 2.80 -14.21 -0.93
N ALA A 165 2.28 -15.15 -1.73
CA ALA A 165 2.25 -16.57 -1.38
C ALA A 165 3.64 -17.19 -1.20
N ARG A 166 4.71 -16.59 -1.76
CA ARG A 166 6.09 -17.09 -1.62
C ARG A 166 6.67 -16.84 -0.23
N VAL A 167 6.08 -15.94 0.56
CA VAL A 167 6.56 -15.64 1.93
C VAL A 167 6.54 -16.88 2.82
N GLU A 168 5.61 -17.81 2.59
CA GLU A 168 5.51 -19.06 3.36
C GLU A 168 6.61 -20.07 3.02
N ARG A 169 7.18 -20.01 1.82
CA ARG A 169 8.17 -20.96 1.32
C ARG A 169 9.30 -20.25 0.55
N PRO A 170 10.13 -19.45 1.25
CA PRO A 170 11.27 -18.79 0.63
C PRO A 170 12.25 -19.84 0.09
N TRP A 171 12.91 -19.50 -1.02
CA TRP A 171 13.93 -20.34 -1.68
C TRP A 171 13.44 -21.73 -2.09
N SER A 172 12.16 -21.84 -2.45
CA SER A 172 11.54 -23.08 -2.93
C SER A 172 11.89 -23.45 -4.38
N GLY A 173 12.72 -22.65 -5.06
CA GLY A 173 13.19 -22.87 -6.42
C GLY A 173 12.74 -21.78 -7.39
N ALA A 174 13.65 -21.39 -8.29
CA ALA A 174 13.35 -20.39 -9.31
C ALA A 174 12.35 -20.94 -10.35
N PRO A 175 11.24 -20.24 -10.61
CA PRO A 175 10.35 -20.59 -11.71
C PRO A 175 11.05 -20.35 -13.06
N GLY A 176 10.56 -21.00 -14.13
CA GLY A 176 11.08 -20.76 -15.48
C GLY A 176 10.85 -19.31 -15.92
N ASP A 177 9.60 -18.86 -15.78
CA ASP A 177 9.16 -17.54 -16.23
C ASP A 177 8.49 -16.74 -15.12
N VAL A 178 8.39 -15.42 -15.32
CA VAL A 178 7.79 -14.50 -14.34
C VAL A 178 6.30 -14.79 -14.14
N ARG A 179 5.60 -15.24 -15.19
CA ARG A 179 4.17 -15.58 -15.08
C ARG A 179 3.93 -16.69 -14.07
N ASP A 180 4.75 -17.75 -14.13
CA ASP A 180 4.69 -18.87 -13.19
C ASP A 180 5.10 -18.45 -11.77
N ALA A 181 5.94 -17.42 -11.65
CA ALA A 181 6.29 -16.84 -10.35
C ALA A 181 5.11 -16.17 -9.64
N VAL A 182 4.18 -15.62 -10.41
CA VAL A 182 3.09 -14.76 -9.96
C VAL A 182 1.76 -15.52 -9.85
N PHE A 183 1.42 -16.34 -10.85
CA PHE A 183 0.14 -17.04 -10.93
C PHE A 183 0.26 -18.51 -10.52
N THR A 184 0.78 -18.78 -9.32
CA THR A 184 0.96 -20.15 -8.80
C THR A 184 -0.33 -20.81 -8.35
N HIS A 185 -1.23 -20.06 -7.71
CA HIS A 185 -2.46 -20.57 -7.08
C HIS A 185 -3.75 -19.98 -7.65
N VAL A 186 -3.63 -19.02 -8.58
CA VAL A 186 -4.76 -18.30 -9.17
C VAL A 186 -4.74 -18.54 -10.67
N PRO A 187 -5.87 -18.91 -11.30
CA PRO A 187 -5.92 -19.12 -12.73
C PRO A 187 -5.61 -17.82 -13.49
N TRP A 188 -4.94 -17.96 -14.63
CA TRP A 188 -4.64 -16.84 -15.51
C TRP A 188 -5.93 -16.15 -15.98
N PRO A 189 -6.06 -14.82 -15.81
CA PRO A 189 -7.30 -14.12 -16.16
C PRO A 189 -7.57 -14.18 -17.67
N PRO A 190 -8.85 -14.30 -18.09
CA PRO A 190 -9.20 -14.21 -19.50
C PRO A 190 -8.85 -12.82 -20.06
N TYR A 191 -8.39 -12.76 -21.31
CA TYR A 191 -8.03 -11.52 -22.02
C TYR A 191 -6.84 -10.74 -21.44
N ALA A 192 -6.01 -11.39 -20.61
CA ALA A 192 -4.88 -10.73 -19.95
C ALA A 192 -3.72 -10.36 -20.90
N SER A 193 -3.56 -11.06 -22.03
CA SER A 193 -2.45 -10.82 -22.98
C SER A 193 -2.45 -9.42 -23.59
N THR A 194 -3.62 -8.80 -23.76
CA THR A 194 -3.75 -7.44 -24.32
C THR A 194 -3.89 -6.36 -23.26
N GLY A 195 -3.84 -6.71 -21.97
CA GLY A 195 -3.92 -5.78 -20.84
C GLY A 195 -2.92 -4.61 -20.92
N PRO A 196 -1.62 -4.84 -21.23
CA PRO A 196 -0.65 -3.76 -21.39
C PRO A 196 -1.00 -2.77 -22.51
N ILE A 197 -1.61 -3.26 -23.61
CA ILE A 197 -2.04 -2.43 -24.74
C ILE A 197 -3.19 -1.51 -24.31
N VAL A 198 -4.16 -2.04 -23.57
CA VAL A 198 -5.30 -1.28 -23.04
C VAL A 198 -4.82 -0.18 -22.08
N LEU A 199 -3.96 -0.53 -21.12
CA LEU A 199 -3.39 0.43 -20.16
C LEU A 199 -2.54 1.50 -20.86
N GLY A 200 -1.70 1.10 -21.81
CA GLY A 200 -0.87 2.02 -22.61
C GLY A 200 -1.70 2.98 -23.47
N ALA A 201 -2.76 2.49 -24.10
CA ALA A 201 -3.67 3.32 -24.88
C ALA A 201 -4.41 4.34 -23.99
N LEU A 202 -4.90 3.94 -22.82
CA LEU A 202 -5.53 4.85 -21.85
C LEU A 202 -4.53 5.90 -21.33
N ALA A 203 -3.30 5.50 -21.02
CA ALA A 203 -2.23 6.43 -20.65
C ALA A 203 -1.97 7.46 -21.77
N ALA A 204 -1.91 7.02 -23.02
CA ALA A 204 -1.74 7.91 -24.18
C ALA A 204 -2.89 8.92 -24.33
N VAL A 205 -4.15 8.51 -24.07
CA VAL A 205 -5.29 9.43 -24.08
C VAL A 205 -5.15 10.52 -23.03
N LEU A 206 -4.77 10.16 -21.81
CA LEU A 206 -4.57 11.13 -20.73
C LEU A 206 -3.42 12.10 -21.03
N LEU A 207 -2.32 11.60 -21.61
CA LEU A 207 -1.21 12.44 -22.08
C LEU A 207 -1.63 13.42 -23.19
N VAL A 208 -2.46 12.97 -24.14
CA VAL A 208 -3.00 13.85 -25.20
C VAL A 208 -3.97 14.87 -24.62
N ALA A 209 -4.79 14.50 -23.64
CA ALA A 209 -5.69 15.42 -22.95
C ALA A 209 -4.94 16.52 -22.19
N GLU A 210 -3.85 16.15 -21.51
CA GLU A 210 -2.95 17.09 -20.83
C GLU A 210 -2.31 18.07 -21.83
N ARG A 211 -1.75 17.57 -22.95
CA ARG A 211 -1.15 18.39 -24.01
C ARG A 211 -2.13 19.40 -24.62
N ARG A 212 -3.44 19.09 -24.63
CA ARG A 212 -4.50 19.97 -25.14
C ARG A 212 -4.97 21.02 -24.13
N GLY A 213 -4.30 21.16 -22.99
CA GLY A 213 -4.63 22.22 -22.03
C GLY A 213 -5.77 21.86 -21.09
N ILE A 214 -6.27 20.61 -21.08
CA ILE A 214 -7.16 20.09 -20.03
C ILE A 214 -6.28 19.76 -18.80
N ARG A 215 -5.58 20.78 -18.30
CA ARG A 215 -4.58 20.65 -17.25
C ARG A 215 -5.27 20.46 -15.92
N ARG A 216 -5.57 19.21 -15.57
CA ARG A 216 -5.83 18.81 -14.19
C ARG A 216 -4.67 17.96 -13.70
N PRO A 217 -4.09 18.21 -12.51
CA PRO A 217 -3.02 17.38 -11.95
C PRO A 217 -3.41 15.88 -11.89
N ALA A 218 -4.71 15.59 -11.77
CA ALA A 218 -5.25 14.24 -11.85
C ALA A 218 -4.99 13.50 -13.19
N THR A 219 -4.95 14.21 -14.32
CA THR A 219 -4.72 13.58 -15.65
C THR A 219 -3.28 13.13 -15.82
N ALA A 220 -2.32 13.94 -15.39
CA ALA A 220 -0.90 13.60 -15.44
C ALA A 220 -0.56 12.45 -14.47
N VAL A 221 -1.13 12.47 -13.25
CA VAL A 221 -1.01 11.36 -12.30
C VAL A 221 -1.66 10.08 -12.85
N GLY A 222 -2.88 10.17 -13.40
CA GLY A 222 -3.57 9.03 -14.00
C GLY A 222 -2.80 8.43 -15.17
N GLY A 223 -2.24 9.27 -16.05
CA GLY A 223 -1.39 8.83 -17.17
C GLY A 223 -0.13 8.13 -16.69
N LEU A 224 0.52 8.65 -15.64
CA LEU A 224 1.69 8.02 -15.04
C LEU A 224 1.36 6.67 -14.41
N VAL A 225 0.28 6.58 -13.64
CA VAL A 225 -0.13 5.32 -12.96
C VAL A 225 -0.53 4.27 -13.99
N LEU A 226 -1.28 4.63 -15.04
CA LEU A 226 -1.66 3.69 -16.10
C LEU A 226 -0.45 3.26 -16.95
N GLY A 227 0.46 4.19 -17.26
CA GLY A 227 1.71 3.87 -17.96
C GLY A 227 2.62 2.96 -17.13
N TRP A 228 2.73 3.23 -15.83
CA TRP A 228 3.42 2.36 -14.88
C TRP A 228 2.80 0.98 -14.80
N ALA A 229 1.47 0.87 -14.67
CA ALA A 229 0.77 -0.40 -14.62
C ALA A 229 0.95 -1.21 -15.92
N ALA A 230 0.97 -0.54 -17.08
CA ALA A 230 1.24 -1.19 -18.36
C ALA A 230 2.64 -1.81 -18.41
N LEU A 231 3.66 -1.06 -17.97
CA LEU A 231 5.04 -1.53 -17.92
C LEU A 231 5.25 -2.61 -16.86
N PHE A 232 4.56 -2.51 -15.72
CA PHE A 232 4.64 -3.46 -14.61
C PHE A 232 4.12 -4.85 -15.00
N VAL A 233 3.03 -4.92 -15.75
CA VAL A 233 2.43 -6.19 -16.19
C VAL A 233 3.14 -6.79 -17.41
N LEU A 234 3.96 -6.01 -18.12
CA LEU A 234 4.59 -6.41 -19.39
C LEU A 234 5.48 -7.66 -19.26
N PRO A 235 6.38 -7.82 -18.27
CA PRO A 235 7.20 -9.02 -18.12
C PRO A 235 6.37 -10.31 -17.95
N VAL A 236 5.25 -10.20 -17.26
CA VAL A 236 4.33 -11.31 -16.97
C VAL A 236 3.55 -11.73 -18.21
N VAL A 237 3.11 -10.75 -19.01
CA VAL A 237 2.39 -11.01 -20.26
C VAL A 237 3.31 -11.57 -21.33
N LEU A 238 4.54 -11.07 -21.44
CA LEU A 238 5.54 -11.54 -22.40
C LEU A 238 6.22 -12.86 -22.02
N GLU A 239 5.86 -13.47 -20.89
CA GLU A 239 6.50 -14.71 -20.38
C GLU A 239 8.02 -14.58 -20.35
N LEU A 240 8.51 -13.43 -19.85
CA LEU A 240 9.95 -13.23 -19.78
C LEU A 240 10.56 -14.27 -18.83
N PRO A 241 11.79 -14.75 -19.14
CA PRO A 241 12.55 -15.57 -18.21
C PRO A 241 12.69 -14.87 -16.85
N TYR A 242 12.68 -15.66 -15.77
CA TYR A 242 12.68 -15.13 -14.40
C TYR A 242 13.71 -14.02 -14.15
N THR A 243 14.96 -14.20 -14.60
CA THR A 243 16.04 -13.21 -14.42
C THR A 243 15.81 -11.93 -15.22
N ALA A 244 15.29 -12.05 -16.45
CA ALA A 244 14.94 -10.90 -17.29
C ALA A 244 13.78 -10.10 -16.68
N GLY A 245 12.83 -10.78 -16.05
CA GLY A 245 11.75 -10.15 -15.28
C GLY A 245 12.24 -9.31 -14.11
N LEU A 246 13.11 -9.88 -13.27
CA LEU A 246 13.72 -9.16 -12.14
C LEU A 246 14.47 -7.90 -12.61
N LEU A 247 15.22 -8.01 -13.72
CA LEU A 247 15.92 -6.87 -14.31
C LEU A 247 14.96 -5.81 -14.86
N ALA A 248 13.88 -6.23 -15.52
CA ALA A 248 12.86 -5.31 -16.04
C ALA A 248 12.17 -4.54 -14.91
N GLU A 249 11.83 -5.21 -13.80
CA GLU A 249 11.27 -4.56 -12.62
C GLU A 249 12.27 -3.66 -11.90
N GLY A 250 13.54 -4.09 -11.79
CA GLY A 250 14.61 -3.24 -11.27
C GLY A 250 14.77 -1.96 -12.09
N ALA A 251 14.71 -2.07 -13.42
CA ALA A 251 14.72 -0.93 -14.33
C ALA A 251 13.46 -0.05 -14.14
N LEU A 252 12.30 -0.64 -13.88
CA LEU A 252 11.07 0.10 -13.60
C LEU A 252 11.16 0.90 -12.29
N VAL A 253 11.75 0.32 -11.22
CA VAL A 253 12.03 1.02 -9.96
C VAL A 253 12.93 2.24 -10.22
N LEU A 254 14.06 2.04 -10.92
CA LEU A 254 15.00 3.11 -11.24
C LEU A 254 14.37 4.18 -12.14
N GLY A 255 13.58 3.78 -13.13
CA GLY A 255 12.83 4.68 -14.00
C GLY A 255 11.81 5.53 -13.23
N ALA A 256 11.06 4.91 -12.31
CA ALA A 256 10.10 5.61 -11.47
C ALA A 256 10.77 6.59 -10.50
N LEU A 257 11.90 6.22 -9.90
CA LEU A 257 12.73 7.14 -9.08
C LEU A 257 13.30 8.29 -9.92
N GLY A 258 13.72 8.01 -11.15
CA GLY A 258 14.17 9.01 -12.12
C GLY A 258 13.07 10.00 -12.49
N CYS A 259 11.87 9.50 -12.79
CA CYS A 259 10.67 10.31 -13.05
C CYS A 259 10.31 11.18 -11.84
N ALA A 260 10.33 10.61 -10.62
CA ALA A 260 10.07 11.33 -9.38
C ALA A 260 11.09 12.45 -9.12
N ALA A 261 12.34 12.29 -9.57
CA ALA A 261 13.36 13.33 -9.47
C ALA A 261 13.24 14.38 -10.57
N TRP A 262 12.91 13.97 -11.80
CA TRP A 262 12.75 14.87 -12.95
C TRP A 262 11.53 15.80 -12.79
N ALA A 263 10.40 15.25 -12.33
CA ALA A 263 9.16 15.98 -12.11
C ALA A 263 9.23 17.06 -11.01
N ARG A 264 10.31 17.11 -10.22
CA ARG A 264 10.53 18.09 -9.15
C ARG A 264 11.29 19.35 -9.59
N ARG A 265 11.68 19.46 -10.86
CA ARG A 265 12.29 20.70 -11.39
C ARG A 265 11.33 21.89 -11.18
N PRO A 266 11.84 23.12 -10.95
CA PRO A 266 11.11 24.18 -10.25
C PRO A 266 9.97 24.76 -11.10
N ALA A 267 8.84 24.06 -11.13
CA ALA A 267 7.54 24.65 -11.39
C ALA A 267 6.96 25.05 -10.03
N ALA A 268 6.47 26.28 -9.91
CA ALA A 268 6.09 26.94 -8.66
C ALA A 268 4.89 26.31 -7.90
N ASP A 269 4.36 25.17 -8.37
CA ASP A 269 3.18 24.51 -7.80
C ASP A 269 3.51 23.11 -7.28
N ALA A 270 2.99 22.78 -6.09
CA ALA A 270 3.05 21.46 -5.48
C ALA A 270 2.30 20.42 -6.33
N SER A 271 2.97 19.87 -7.34
CA SER A 271 2.39 18.83 -8.19
C SER A 271 2.37 17.48 -7.45
N PRO A 272 1.27 16.70 -7.54
CA PRO A 272 1.18 15.37 -6.93
C PRO A 272 1.96 14.28 -7.71
N LEU A 273 2.47 14.62 -8.89
CA LEU A 273 3.15 13.71 -9.81
C LEU A 273 4.44 13.07 -9.24
N PRO A 274 5.37 13.82 -8.62
CA PRO A 274 6.56 13.22 -8.01
C PRO A 274 6.24 12.28 -6.84
N LEU A 275 5.13 12.50 -6.12
CA LEU A 275 4.67 11.58 -5.09
C LEU A 275 4.13 10.28 -5.72
N ALA A 276 3.31 10.39 -6.76
CA ALA A 276 2.78 9.22 -7.47
C ALA A 276 3.89 8.34 -8.06
N ALA A 277 4.91 8.96 -8.68
CA ALA A 277 6.08 8.25 -9.19
C ALA A 277 6.90 7.58 -8.08
N LEU A 278 7.03 8.23 -6.92
CA LEU A 278 7.72 7.67 -5.76
C LEU A 278 6.96 6.48 -5.16
N LEU A 279 5.63 6.58 -5.03
CA LEU A 279 4.80 5.47 -4.57
C LEU A 279 4.86 4.29 -5.54
N ALA A 280 4.83 4.54 -6.85
CA ALA A 280 5.02 3.51 -7.87
C ALA A 280 6.39 2.82 -7.74
N ALA A 281 7.46 3.57 -7.45
CA ALA A 281 8.79 3.01 -7.20
C ALA A 281 8.82 2.12 -5.94
N LEU A 282 8.15 2.53 -4.86
CA LEU A 282 8.09 1.76 -3.61
C LEU A 282 7.24 0.49 -3.73
N VAL A 283 6.11 0.56 -4.44
CA VAL A 283 5.26 -0.61 -4.71
C VAL A 283 6.03 -1.62 -5.58
N THR A 284 6.71 -1.14 -6.63
CA THR A 284 7.55 -2.02 -7.47
C THR A 284 8.74 -2.59 -6.72
N SER A 285 9.41 -1.83 -5.86
CA SER A 285 10.52 -2.39 -5.08
C SER A 285 10.05 -3.45 -4.09
N ALA A 286 8.86 -3.28 -3.49
CA ALA A 286 8.29 -4.28 -2.59
C ALA A 286 7.91 -5.55 -3.35
N HIS A 287 7.29 -5.41 -4.52
CA HIS A 287 6.96 -6.52 -5.40
C HIS A 287 8.21 -7.28 -5.88
N LEU A 288 9.23 -6.55 -6.33
CA LEU A 288 10.52 -7.10 -6.76
C LEU A 288 11.23 -7.87 -5.64
N ALA A 289 11.19 -7.36 -4.41
CA ALA A 289 11.73 -8.07 -3.25
C ALA A 289 10.99 -9.39 -2.98
N LEU A 290 9.66 -9.40 -3.10
CA LEU A 290 8.87 -10.63 -2.95
C LEU A 290 9.15 -11.64 -4.08
N LEU A 291 9.29 -11.19 -5.33
CA LEU A 291 9.64 -12.05 -6.46
C LEU A 291 11.04 -12.65 -6.32
N SER A 292 11.98 -11.90 -5.73
CA SER A 292 13.35 -12.37 -5.53
C SER A 292 13.45 -13.55 -4.56
N LEU A 293 12.45 -13.75 -3.68
CA LEU A 293 12.40 -14.85 -2.70
C LEU A 293 12.40 -16.25 -3.33
N ALA A 294 12.14 -16.38 -4.64
CA ALA A 294 12.19 -17.68 -5.30
C ALA A 294 13.59 -18.30 -5.32
N SER A 295 14.65 -17.47 -5.31
CA SER A 295 16.04 -17.96 -5.26
C SER A 295 16.90 -17.17 -4.28
N GLU A 296 17.80 -17.89 -3.60
CA GLU A 296 18.70 -17.32 -2.60
C GLU A 296 19.59 -16.22 -3.20
N GLN A 297 20.23 -16.51 -4.33
CA GLN A 297 21.10 -15.55 -5.03
C GLN A 297 20.35 -14.29 -5.49
N ALA A 298 19.14 -14.44 -6.05
CA ALA A 298 18.35 -13.27 -6.45
C ALA A 298 17.89 -12.47 -5.23
N THR A 299 17.50 -13.13 -4.13
CA THR A 299 17.09 -12.45 -2.89
C THR A 299 18.18 -11.53 -2.39
N ILE A 300 19.41 -12.05 -2.24
CA ILE A 300 20.54 -11.26 -1.73
C ILE A 300 20.89 -10.13 -2.72
N GLY A 301 20.99 -10.44 -4.02
CA GLY A 301 21.36 -9.46 -5.04
C GLY A 301 20.33 -8.32 -5.18
N VAL A 302 19.04 -8.64 -5.17
CA VAL A 302 17.95 -7.66 -5.30
C VAL A 302 17.86 -6.81 -4.04
N LEU A 303 17.90 -7.38 -2.85
CA LEU A 303 17.85 -6.61 -1.60
C LEU A 303 19.05 -5.65 -1.51
N LEU A 304 20.26 -6.12 -1.87
CA LEU A 304 21.43 -5.25 -1.96
C LEU A 304 21.22 -4.12 -2.98
N ALA A 305 20.74 -4.41 -4.18
CA ALA A 305 20.49 -3.39 -5.21
C ALA A 305 19.44 -2.36 -4.76
N LEU A 306 18.35 -2.81 -4.13
CA LEU A 306 17.28 -1.94 -3.62
C LEU A 306 17.75 -1.05 -2.47
N THR A 307 18.54 -1.58 -1.52
CA THR A 307 19.12 -0.77 -0.43
C THR A 307 19.98 0.36 -0.98
N VAL A 308 20.86 0.05 -1.96
CA VAL A 308 21.75 1.04 -2.58
C VAL A 308 20.96 2.06 -3.41
N ALA A 309 20.02 1.61 -4.25
CA ALA A 309 19.25 2.50 -5.12
C ALA A 309 18.36 3.49 -4.32
N LEU A 310 17.65 3.00 -3.31
CA LEU A 310 16.80 3.85 -2.46
C LEU A 310 17.62 4.72 -1.50
N GLY A 311 18.75 4.22 -1.00
CA GLY A 311 19.72 5.01 -0.24
C GLY A 311 20.27 6.17 -1.06
N ALA A 312 20.73 5.90 -2.29
CA ALA A 312 21.22 6.92 -3.22
C ALA A 312 20.13 7.92 -3.60
N ALA A 313 18.89 7.48 -3.82
CA ALA A 313 17.76 8.37 -4.05
C ALA A 313 17.48 9.27 -2.82
N GLY A 314 17.67 8.74 -1.61
CA GLY A 314 17.47 9.44 -0.34
C GLY A 314 18.50 10.54 -0.04
N LEU A 315 19.62 10.58 -0.75
CA LEU A 315 20.59 11.69 -0.67
C LEU A 315 20.02 13.00 -1.25
N ARG A 316 18.91 12.94 -1.98
CA ARG A 316 18.25 14.11 -2.56
C ARG A 316 17.22 14.68 -1.56
N PRO A 317 17.12 16.02 -1.41
CA PRO A 317 16.31 16.69 -0.37
C PRO A 317 14.78 16.51 -0.47
N GLY A 318 14.28 15.72 -1.43
CA GLY A 318 12.86 15.53 -1.71
C GLY A 318 12.29 14.15 -1.34
N PRO A 319 12.83 13.03 -1.87
CA PRO A 319 12.31 11.69 -1.60
C PRO A 319 12.80 11.08 -0.28
N GLY A 320 13.78 11.71 0.38
CA GLY A 320 14.43 11.22 1.60
C GLY A 320 13.49 10.66 2.69
N PRO A 321 12.33 11.27 3.00
CA PRO A 321 11.46 10.78 4.07
C PRO A 321 10.85 9.41 3.80
N PHE A 322 10.85 8.96 2.54
CA PHE A 322 10.28 7.68 2.13
C PHE A 322 11.36 6.68 1.68
N THR A 323 12.37 7.14 0.95
CA THR A 323 13.39 6.23 0.38
C THR A 323 14.43 5.78 1.40
N VAL A 324 14.82 6.64 2.36
CA VAL A 324 15.80 6.24 3.38
C VAL A 324 15.22 5.19 4.35
N PRO A 325 13.99 5.34 4.88
CA PRO A 325 13.35 4.27 5.67
C PRO A 325 13.17 2.97 4.88
N ALA A 326 12.76 3.06 3.61
CA ALA A 326 12.64 1.88 2.76
C ALA A 326 13.98 1.18 2.55
N ALA A 327 15.07 1.93 2.34
CA ALA A 327 16.42 1.38 2.25
C ALA A 327 16.85 0.68 3.54
N LEU A 328 16.54 1.23 4.72
CA LEU A 328 16.80 0.58 6.01
C LEU A 328 15.96 -0.69 6.19
N GLY A 329 14.70 -0.69 5.74
CA GLY A 329 13.85 -1.87 5.70
C GLY A 329 14.46 -2.99 4.85
N TYR A 330 14.90 -2.68 3.63
CA TYR A 330 15.59 -3.66 2.78
C TYR A 330 16.95 -4.09 3.35
N ALA A 331 17.66 -3.23 4.08
CA ALA A 331 18.92 -3.58 4.72
C ALA A 331 18.71 -4.56 5.88
N THR A 332 17.61 -4.39 6.61
CA THR A 332 17.16 -5.33 7.65
C THR A 332 16.83 -6.68 7.03
N ALA A 333 16.04 -6.69 5.94
CA ALA A 333 15.72 -7.92 5.21
C ALA A 333 16.97 -8.59 4.64
N LEU A 334 17.92 -7.81 4.11
CA LEU A 334 19.19 -8.30 3.60
C LEU A 334 20.02 -8.95 4.71
N ALA A 335 20.12 -8.33 5.90
CA ALA A 335 20.82 -8.91 7.04
C ALA A 335 20.19 -10.26 7.46
N CYS A 336 18.86 -10.35 7.51
CA CYS A 336 18.16 -11.61 7.78
C CYS A 336 18.43 -12.66 6.70
N ALA A 337 18.35 -12.29 5.42
CA ALA A 337 18.58 -13.19 4.29
C ALA A 337 20.03 -13.71 4.26
N VAL A 338 21.02 -12.83 4.52
CA VAL A 338 22.43 -13.21 4.61
C VAL A 338 22.66 -14.18 5.77
N GLY A 339 22.10 -13.90 6.95
CA GLY A 339 22.18 -14.81 8.08
C GLY A 339 21.57 -16.19 7.80
N ALA A 340 20.40 -16.22 7.15
CA ALA A 340 19.76 -17.46 6.73
C ALA A 340 20.56 -18.22 5.65
N SER A 341 21.13 -17.53 4.66
CA SER A 341 22.00 -18.14 3.63
C SER A 341 23.27 -18.75 4.22
N ALA A 342 23.83 -18.13 5.25
CA ALA A 342 25.02 -18.61 5.95
C ALA A 342 24.73 -19.80 6.89
N GLY A 343 23.47 -20.25 7.00
CA GLY A 343 23.05 -21.32 7.91
C GLY A 343 23.17 -20.93 9.38
N TRP A 344 23.20 -19.63 9.70
CA TRP A 344 23.30 -19.17 11.08
C TRP A 344 21.99 -19.44 11.82
N GLN A 345 22.09 -19.78 13.11
CA GLN A 345 20.92 -19.79 13.98
C GLN A 345 20.34 -18.38 14.09
N TRP A 346 19.01 -18.30 14.24
CA TRP A 346 18.25 -17.03 14.25
C TRP A 346 18.86 -15.97 15.17
N HIS A 347 19.34 -16.36 16.33
CA HIS A 347 19.94 -15.47 17.32
C HIS A 347 21.21 -14.80 16.81
N HIS A 348 22.10 -15.54 16.17
CA HIS A 348 23.34 -14.98 15.64
C HIS A 348 23.08 -13.94 14.54
N THR A 349 21.99 -14.11 13.78
CA THR A 349 21.57 -13.12 12.77
C THR A 349 21.11 -11.80 13.40
N ALA A 350 20.64 -11.82 14.65
CA ALA A 350 20.25 -10.60 15.38
C ALA A 350 21.41 -9.58 15.49
N LEU A 351 22.65 -10.05 15.66
CA LEU A 351 23.82 -9.19 15.74
C LEU A 351 24.08 -8.44 14.42
N LEU A 352 23.89 -9.13 13.29
CA LEU A 352 24.01 -8.52 11.97
C LEU A 352 22.88 -7.51 11.73
N VAL A 353 21.65 -7.85 12.12
CA VAL A 353 20.48 -6.95 12.00
C VAL A 353 20.68 -5.67 12.81
N LEU A 354 21.35 -5.74 13.96
CA LEU A 354 21.61 -4.60 14.84
C LEU A 354 22.51 -3.51 14.22
N VAL A 355 23.23 -3.82 13.14
CA VAL A 355 23.96 -2.82 12.35
C VAL A 355 23.01 -1.77 11.75
N VAL A 356 21.78 -2.15 11.40
CA VAL A 356 20.79 -1.26 10.79
C VAL A 356 20.30 -0.16 11.75
N PRO A 357 19.84 -0.43 12.99
CA PRO A 357 19.50 0.64 13.94
C PRO A 357 20.70 1.53 14.27
N ALA A 358 21.92 0.99 14.33
CA ALA A 358 23.13 1.80 14.52
C ALA A 358 23.35 2.76 13.35
N ALA A 359 23.25 2.27 12.11
CA ALA A 359 23.34 3.11 10.91
C ALA A 359 22.21 4.16 10.86
N ALA A 360 20.98 3.78 11.20
CA ALA A 360 19.84 4.70 11.27
C ALA A 360 20.08 5.82 12.31
N ALA A 361 20.62 5.49 13.48
CA ALA A 361 20.98 6.47 14.51
C ALA A 361 22.07 7.44 14.02
N LEU A 362 23.07 6.96 13.27
CA LEU A 362 24.12 7.79 12.69
C LEU A 362 23.57 8.69 11.57
N ILE A 363 22.75 8.16 10.68
CA ILE A 363 22.10 8.91 9.60
C ILE A 363 21.21 10.01 10.18
N ALA A 364 20.37 9.68 11.17
CA ALA A 364 19.53 10.65 11.88
C ALA A 364 20.36 11.74 12.58
N ALA A 365 21.54 11.40 13.13
CA ALA A 365 22.44 12.38 13.71
C ALA A 365 23.02 13.35 12.68
N ARG A 366 23.24 12.90 11.44
CA ARG A 366 23.75 13.75 10.34
C ARG A 366 22.68 14.65 9.72
N LEU A 367 21.42 14.21 9.69
CA LEU A 367 20.32 14.95 9.07
C LEU A 367 19.81 16.12 9.93
N GLY A 368 20.02 16.06 11.26
CA GLY A 368 19.57 17.09 12.21
C GLY A 368 18.07 17.03 12.51
N ALA A 369 17.62 17.75 13.54
CA ALA A 369 16.23 17.68 14.03
C ALA A 369 15.20 18.38 13.13
N THR A 370 15.64 19.31 12.29
CA THR A 370 14.77 20.09 11.38
C THR A 370 14.42 19.35 10.10
N SER A 371 15.11 18.25 9.78
CA SER A 371 14.82 17.49 8.56
C SER A 371 13.60 16.59 8.72
N ALA A 372 12.67 16.67 7.75
CA ALA A 372 11.51 15.78 7.67
C ALA A 372 11.87 14.28 7.54
N THR A 373 13.13 13.98 7.21
CA THR A 373 13.66 12.62 7.07
C THR A 373 14.03 11.96 8.41
N THR A 374 14.25 12.75 9.47
CA THR A 374 14.85 12.24 10.71
C THR A 374 13.91 11.33 11.47
N VAL A 375 12.63 11.71 11.61
CA VAL A 375 11.63 10.90 12.33
C VAL A 375 11.36 9.56 11.63
N PRO A 376 11.14 9.50 10.29
CA PRO A 376 10.98 8.23 9.59
C PRO A 376 12.21 7.31 9.69
N VAL A 377 13.42 7.86 9.66
CA VAL A 377 14.67 7.10 9.81
C VAL A 377 14.81 6.51 11.21
N GLU A 378 14.50 7.30 12.25
CA GLU A 378 14.49 6.81 13.63
C GLU A 378 13.44 5.71 13.83
N ALA A 379 12.24 5.86 13.25
CA ALA A 379 11.19 4.85 13.30
C ALA A 379 11.60 3.54 12.60
N ALA A 380 12.23 3.62 11.42
CA ALA A 380 12.75 2.44 10.72
C ALA A 380 13.89 1.76 11.50
N GLY A 381 14.78 2.55 12.11
CA GLY A 381 15.82 2.02 13.00
C GLY A 381 15.23 1.29 14.21
N LEU A 382 14.24 1.89 14.88
CA LEU A 382 13.54 1.25 16.01
C LEU A 382 12.86 -0.06 15.58
N ALA A 383 12.18 -0.07 14.43
CA ALA A 383 11.57 -1.28 13.89
C ALA A 383 12.61 -2.39 13.64
N ALA A 384 13.75 -2.05 13.05
CA ALA A 384 14.87 -2.99 12.85
C ALA A 384 15.45 -3.50 14.19
N GLY A 385 15.52 -2.63 15.21
CA GLY A 385 15.93 -3.01 16.57
C GLY A 385 14.96 -4.01 17.22
N VAL A 386 13.65 -3.84 17.02
CA VAL A 386 12.64 -4.81 17.49
C VAL A 386 12.81 -6.15 16.79
N VAL A 387 13.08 -6.17 15.48
CA VAL A 387 13.38 -7.40 14.74
C VAL A 387 14.63 -8.09 15.30
N ALA A 388 15.70 -7.36 15.59
CA ALA A 388 16.90 -7.92 16.21
C ALA A 388 16.59 -8.54 17.59
N LEU A 389 15.79 -7.89 18.43
CA LEU A 389 15.39 -8.42 19.73
C LEU A 389 14.54 -9.69 19.59
N ALA A 390 13.60 -9.72 18.65
CA ALA A 390 12.77 -10.90 18.39
C ALA A 390 13.60 -12.10 17.94
N LEU A 391 14.62 -11.88 17.09
CA LEU A 391 15.54 -12.92 16.65
C LEU A 391 16.40 -13.48 17.80
N ALA A 392 16.74 -12.66 18.80
CA ALA A 392 17.55 -13.07 19.94
C ALA A 392 16.75 -13.67 21.11
N VAL A 393 15.41 -13.61 21.10
CA VAL A 393 14.57 -13.92 22.27
C VAL A 393 14.73 -15.34 22.81
N THR A 394 15.02 -16.29 21.93
CA THR A 394 15.04 -17.71 22.24
C THR A 394 16.37 -18.15 22.90
N GLU A 395 17.38 -17.27 22.98
CA GLU A 395 18.69 -17.51 23.63
C GLU A 395 19.00 -16.37 24.61
N PRO A 396 18.74 -16.53 25.91
CA PRO A 396 18.90 -15.48 26.91
C PRO A 396 20.29 -14.79 26.93
N PRO A 397 21.42 -15.52 26.84
CA PRO A 397 22.74 -14.87 26.83
C PRO A 397 22.94 -13.90 25.66
N LEU A 398 22.38 -14.22 24.49
CA LEU A 398 22.49 -13.37 23.32
C LEU A 398 21.47 -12.24 23.34
N LEU A 399 20.26 -12.49 23.84
CA LEU A 399 19.26 -11.45 24.10
C LEU A 399 19.83 -10.34 25.00
N ALA A 400 20.51 -10.72 26.09
CA ALA A 400 21.17 -9.78 26.97
C ALA A 400 22.23 -8.92 26.23
N LEU A 401 23.00 -9.53 25.33
CA LEU A 401 23.99 -8.82 24.52
C LEU A 401 23.31 -7.84 23.54
N VAL A 402 22.26 -8.27 22.84
CA VAL A 402 21.52 -7.42 21.89
C VAL A 402 20.83 -6.26 22.62
N LEU A 403 20.22 -6.49 23.78
CA LEU A 403 19.67 -5.45 24.64
C LEU A 403 20.73 -4.43 25.07
N ALA A 404 21.92 -4.90 25.47
CA ALA A 404 23.02 -4.03 25.86
C ALA A 404 23.49 -3.16 24.69
N LEU A 405 23.72 -3.77 23.51
CA LEU A 405 24.13 -3.05 22.31
C LEU A 405 23.05 -2.07 21.80
N ALA A 406 21.77 -2.44 21.88
CA ALA A 406 20.66 -1.53 21.62
C ALA A 406 20.64 -0.37 22.64
N GLY A 407 20.95 -0.64 23.90
CA GLY A 407 21.17 0.37 24.93
C GLY A 407 22.30 1.35 24.59
N VAL A 408 23.41 0.86 24.03
CA VAL A 408 24.52 1.70 23.53
C VAL A 408 24.05 2.60 22.39
N ILE A 409 23.29 2.07 21.42
CA ILE A 409 22.73 2.85 20.32
C ILE A 409 21.81 3.94 20.87
N ALA A 410 20.90 3.59 21.79
CA ALA A 410 19.99 4.55 22.43
C ALA A 410 20.74 5.61 23.23
N ALA A 411 21.78 5.25 23.98
CA ALA A 411 22.63 6.19 24.71
C ALA A 411 23.34 7.16 23.74
N GLY A 412 23.87 6.65 22.63
CA GLY A 412 24.44 7.47 21.56
C GLY A 412 23.42 8.44 20.95
N THR A 413 22.17 8.02 20.78
CA THR A 413 21.10 8.93 20.32
C THR A 413 20.78 10.02 21.34
N ALA A 414 20.89 9.72 22.64
CA ALA A 414 20.62 10.66 23.73
C ALA A 414 21.66 11.78 23.86
N LEU A 415 22.83 11.63 23.24
CA LEU A 415 23.83 12.70 23.15
C LEU A 415 23.31 13.92 22.36
N ARG A 416 22.27 13.74 21.54
CA ARG A 416 21.64 14.84 20.80
C ARG A 416 20.73 15.66 21.72
N PRO A 417 20.80 17.00 21.69
CA PRO A 417 20.00 17.86 22.56
C PRO A 417 18.50 17.63 22.38
N ASP A 418 18.06 17.34 21.16
CA ASP A 418 16.65 17.11 20.81
C ASP A 418 16.12 15.71 21.21
N ARG A 419 17.01 14.79 21.60
CA ARG A 419 16.69 13.38 21.89
C ARG A 419 17.18 12.89 23.25
N ARG A 420 17.49 13.80 24.18
CA ARG A 420 17.77 13.49 25.60
C ARG A 420 16.82 12.48 26.26
N PRO A 421 15.49 12.44 25.99
CA PRO A 421 14.64 11.39 26.57
C PRO A 421 15.04 9.96 26.17
N ALA A 422 15.72 9.75 25.05
CA ALA A 422 16.24 8.43 24.64
C ALA A 422 17.24 7.84 25.66
N GLY A 423 17.82 8.66 26.54
CA GLY A 423 18.67 8.19 27.64
C GLY A 423 17.89 7.32 28.64
N HIS A 424 16.57 7.55 28.80
CA HIS A 424 15.72 6.70 29.63
C HIS A 424 15.54 5.32 28.97
N ALA A 425 15.35 5.28 27.64
CA ALA A 425 15.28 4.03 26.91
C ALA A 425 16.60 3.25 27.00
N ALA A 426 17.75 3.93 26.91
CA ALA A 426 19.06 3.32 27.12
C ALA A 426 19.20 2.70 28.52
N ALA A 427 18.80 3.44 29.56
CA ALA A 427 18.84 2.94 30.94
C ALA A 427 17.94 1.70 31.12
N VAL A 428 16.73 1.70 30.55
CA VAL A 428 15.83 0.54 30.58
C VAL A 428 16.45 -0.65 29.82
N LEU A 429 17.02 -0.43 28.64
CA LEU A 429 17.65 -1.49 27.85
C LEU A 429 18.85 -2.11 28.56
N PHE A 430 19.72 -1.31 29.19
CA PHE A 430 20.84 -1.83 30.00
C PHE A 430 20.37 -2.57 31.24
N LEU A 431 19.32 -2.08 31.90
CA LEU A 431 18.71 -2.76 33.05
C LEU A 431 18.15 -4.12 32.62
N LEU A 432 17.38 -4.17 31.54
CA LEU A 432 16.85 -5.42 30.98
C LEU A 432 17.99 -6.37 30.56
N ALA A 433 19.04 -5.86 29.92
CA ALA A 433 20.21 -6.66 29.56
C ALA A 433 20.84 -7.33 30.79
N THR A 434 20.94 -6.59 31.90
CA THR A 434 21.50 -7.08 33.18
C THR A 434 20.61 -8.17 33.77
N TRP A 435 19.29 -7.96 33.79
CA TRP A 435 18.33 -8.95 34.27
C TRP A 435 18.34 -10.24 33.46
N VAL A 436 18.27 -10.13 32.14
CA VAL A 436 18.33 -11.31 31.25
C VAL A 436 19.66 -12.05 31.44
N ARG A 437 20.77 -11.33 31.65
CA ARG A 437 22.08 -11.95 31.93
C ARG A 437 22.09 -12.70 33.26
N LEU A 438 21.50 -12.12 34.32
CA LEU A 438 21.43 -12.77 35.63
C LEU A 438 20.56 -14.02 35.60
N VAL A 439 19.45 -13.99 34.86
CA VAL A 439 18.63 -15.19 34.60
C VAL A 439 19.43 -16.25 33.84
N ALA A 440 20.20 -15.85 32.82
CA ALA A 440 21.06 -16.76 32.07
C ALA A 440 22.21 -17.37 32.90
N TRP A 441 22.61 -16.72 33.99
CA TRP A 441 23.55 -17.24 34.99
C TRP A 441 22.87 -17.95 36.16
N GLU A 442 21.57 -18.23 36.05
CA GLU A 442 20.77 -18.93 37.07
C GLU A 442 20.79 -18.24 38.44
N VAL A 443 20.93 -16.91 38.46
CA VAL A 443 20.86 -16.13 39.70
C VAL A 443 19.39 -15.93 40.09
N THR A 444 18.85 -16.84 40.89
CA THR A 444 17.41 -16.96 41.18
C THR A 444 16.89 -16.09 42.34
N ALA A 445 17.79 -15.49 43.12
CA ALA A 445 17.48 -14.67 44.31
C ALA A 445 17.78 -13.17 44.11
N PRO A 446 16.98 -12.42 43.30
CA PRO A 446 17.07 -10.98 43.14
C PRO A 446 17.08 -10.20 44.44
N GLU A 447 16.33 -10.68 45.44
CA GLU A 447 16.19 -10.03 46.73
C GLU A 447 17.54 -9.83 47.43
N ALA A 448 18.51 -10.75 47.21
CA ALA A 448 19.82 -10.71 47.85
C ALA A 448 20.66 -9.49 47.41
N TYR A 449 20.47 -9.00 46.18
CA TYR A 449 21.23 -7.86 45.65
C TYR A 449 20.38 -6.60 45.42
N THR A 450 19.05 -6.68 45.43
CA THR A 450 18.18 -5.50 45.31
C THR A 450 17.79 -4.90 46.66
N LEU A 451 17.51 -5.72 47.68
CA LEU A 451 17.09 -5.23 49.01
C LEU A 451 18.11 -4.30 49.69
N PRO A 452 19.43 -4.59 49.67
CA PRO A 452 20.43 -3.71 50.29
C PRO A 452 20.47 -2.31 49.66
N VAL A 453 20.01 -2.17 48.41
CA VAL A 453 19.97 -0.89 47.67
C VAL A 453 18.62 -0.20 47.84
N THR A 454 17.51 -0.95 47.83
CA THR A 454 16.16 -0.39 47.99
C THR A 454 15.99 0.32 49.32
N VAL A 455 16.50 -0.23 50.44
CA VAL A 455 16.34 0.37 51.77
C VAL A 455 16.96 1.79 51.86
N PRO A 456 18.23 2.02 51.54
CA PRO A 456 18.82 3.37 51.51
C PRO A 456 18.10 4.33 50.55
N VAL A 457 17.69 3.86 49.36
CA VAL A 457 17.00 4.71 48.37
C VAL A 457 15.65 5.20 48.90
N LEU A 458 14.89 4.33 49.57
CA LEU A 458 13.62 4.72 50.21
C LEU A 458 13.83 5.68 51.38
N VAL A 459 14.91 5.49 52.17
CA VAL A 459 15.28 6.42 53.25
C VAL A 459 15.63 7.80 52.69
N VAL A 460 16.41 7.87 51.61
CA VAL A 460 16.75 9.14 50.93
C VAL A 460 15.48 9.80 50.36
N GLY A 461 14.62 9.03 49.69
CA GLY A 461 13.33 9.51 49.19
C GLY A 461 12.43 10.06 50.29
N PHE A 462 12.40 9.39 51.45
CA PHE A 462 11.66 9.83 52.63
C PHE A 462 12.22 11.13 53.22
N LEU A 463 13.54 11.20 53.41
CA LEU A 463 14.22 12.39 53.94
C LEU A 463 14.05 13.59 53.00
N ARG A 464 14.15 13.38 51.69
CA ARG A 464 13.92 14.43 50.69
C ARG A 464 12.49 14.95 50.74
N ARG A 465 11.49 14.07 50.75
CA ARG A 465 10.07 14.46 50.80
C ARG A 465 9.67 15.11 52.13
N ARG A 466 10.38 14.78 53.22
CA ARG A 466 10.22 15.47 54.51
C ARG A 466 10.71 16.91 54.45
N ARG A 467 11.76 17.19 53.68
CA ARG A 467 12.31 18.54 53.47
C ARG A 467 11.54 19.32 52.39
N GLU A 468 11.06 18.64 51.37
CA GLU A 468 10.35 19.20 50.21
C GLU A 468 9.01 18.47 50.00
N PRO A 469 7.91 18.93 50.61
CA PRO A 469 6.60 18.26 50.54
C PRO A 469 6.00 18.21 49.12
N GLU A 470 6.45 19.10 48.23
CA GLU A 470 6.00 19.20 46.84
C GLU A 470 6.52 18.05 45.95
N VAL A 471 7.54 17.30 46.40
CA VAL A 471 8.11 16.19 45.65
C VAL A 471 7.08 15.05 45.53
N SER A 472 6.81 14.64 44.30
CA SER A 472 5.83 13.61 44.00
C SER A 472 6.23 12.25 44.58
N SER A 473 5.25 11.49 45.07
CA SER A 473 5.51 10.14 45.62
C SER A 473 6.18 9.19 44.61
N TRP A 474 5.98 9.39 43.31
CA TRP A 474 6.62 8.62 42.23
C TRP A 474 8.11 8.89 42.13
N THR A 475 8.54 10.16 42.21
CA THR A 475 9.96 10.52 42.16
C THR A 475 10.71 10.14 43.43
N ALA A 476 10.03 10.15 44.59
CA ALA A 476 10.63 9.81 45.88
C ALA A 476 10.76 8.30 46.13
N TYR A 477 9.75 7.49 45.79
CA TYR A 477 9.68 6.08 46.19
C TYR A 477 9.57 5.09 45.03
N GLY A 478 9.13 5.55 43.85
CA GLY A 478 8.80 4.66 42.73
C GLY A 478 9.99 3.83 42.26
N ALA A 479 11.15 4.47 42.05
CA ALA A 479 12.36 3.76 41.62
C ALA A 479 12.87 2.76 42.68
N GLY A 480 12.90 3.16 43.95
CA GLY A 480 13.37 2.29 45.04
C GLY A 480 12.50 1.04 45.21
N LEU A 481 11.17 1.20 45.14
CA LEU A 481 10.22 0.09 45.22
C LEU A 481 10.29 -0.82 43.98
N ALA A 482 10.35 -0.24 42.77
CA ALA A 482 10.38 -1.00 41.53
C ALA A 482 11.62 -1.88 41.39
N VAL A 483 12.79 -1.42 41.87
CA VAL A 483 14.07 -2.14 41.80
C VAL A 483 14.04 -3.50 42.51
N THR A 484 13.22 -3.66 43.56
CA THR A 484 13.05 -4.95 44.25
C THR A 484 11.76 -5.67 43.86
N LEU A 485 10.62 -4.97 43.81
CA LEU A 485 9.32 -5.63 43.61
C LEU A 485 9.14 -6.24 42.22
N VAL A 486 9.58 -5.55 41.15
CA VAL A 486 9.40 -6.02 39.77
C VAL A 486 10.19 -7.32 39.48
N PRO A 487 11.50 -7.41 39.77
CA PRO A 487 12.24 -8.65 39.53
C PRO A 487 11.78 -9.79 40.44
N SER A 488 11.42 -9.53 41.70
CA SER A 488 10.87 -10.53 42.60
C SER A 488 9.52 -11.09 42.11
N LEU A 489 8.66 -10.23 41.54
CA LEU A 489 7.39 -10.65 40.94
C LEU A 489 7.61 -11.58 39.73
N LEU A 490 8.51 -11.22 38.82
CA LEU A 490 8.80 -12.05 37.64
C LEU A 490 9.33 -13.42 38.03
N ALA A 491 10.18 -13.47 39.06
CA ALA A 491 10.79 -14.70 39.51
C ALA A 491 9.83 -15.64 40.27
N VAL A 492 8.73 -15.12 40.85
CA VAL A 492 7.65 -15.93 41.44
C VAL A 492 6.98 -16.86 40.43
N TRP A 493 6.89 -16.48 39.15
CA TRP A 493 6.28 -17.32 38.10
C TRP A 493 7.10 -18.57 37.77
N GLY A 494 8.40 -18.57 38.08
CA GLY A 494 9.29 -19.71 37.86
C GLY A 494 9.50 -20.59 39.08
N ASP A 495 9.00 -20.18 40.25
CA ASP A 495 9.27 -20.87 41.52
C ASP A 495 8.25 -21.97 41.81
N GLN A 496 8.77 -23.15 42.14
CA GLN A 496 7.96 -24.28 42.59
C GLN A 496 7.58 -24.20 44.09
N HIS A 497 8.18 -23.27 44.85
CA HIS A 497 8.01 -23.17 46.31
C HIS A 497 7.11 -21.99 46.72
N TRP A 498 6.25 -22.21 47.71
CA TRP A 498 5.24 -21.23 48.18
C TRP A 498 5.80 -20.10 49.06
N THR A 499 7.04 -20.22 49.55
CA THR A 499 7.62 -19.27 50.51
C THR A 499 7.83 -17.88 49.93
N ARG A 500 8.36 -17.79 48.71
CA ARG A 500 8.62 -16.52 48.03
C ARG A 500 7.34 -15.76 47.64
N PRO A 501 6.30 -16.39 47.03
CA PRO A 501 5.02 -15.73 46.79
C PRO A 501 4.40 -15.16 48.07
N LEU A 502 4.48 -15.89 49.19
CA LEU A 502 3.94 -15.43 50.47
C LEU A 502 4.69 -14.22 51.03
N LEU A 503 6.03 -14.24 50.99
CA LEU A 503 6.85 -13.12 51.46
C LEU A 503 6.70 -11.89 50.57
N LEU A 504 6.66 -12.08 49.25
CA LEU A 504 6.42 -11.00 48.29
C LEU A 504 5.02 -10.41 48.47
N GLY A 505 3.99 -11.26 48.61
CA GLY A 505 2.62 -10.82 48.86
C GLY A 505 2.48 -10.06 50.18
N ALA A 506 3.12 -10.54 51.26
CA ALA A 506 3.15 -9.80 52.54
C ALA A 506 3.86 -8.45 52.39
N ALA A 507 5.02 -8.40 51.73
CA ALA A 507 5.73 -7.15 51.47
C ALA A 507 4.88 -6.18 50.62
N ALA A 508 4.29 -6.66 49.51
CA ALA A 508 3.42 -5.89 48.63
C ALA A 508 2.19 -5.34 49.38
N LEU A 509 1.57 -6.15 50.25
CA LEU A 509 0.48 -5.72 51.13
C LEU A 509 0.91 -4.59 52.07
N THR A 510 2.05 -4.73 52.75
CA THR A 510 2.54 -3.67 53.64
C THR A 510 2.82 -2.37 52.89
N VAL A 511 3.42 -2.44 51.70
CA VAL A 511 3.68 -1.28 50.84
C VAL A 511 2.37 -0.61 50.40
N THR A 512 1.35 -1.41 50.07
CA THR A 512 0.02 -0.93 49.68
C THR A 512 -0.69 -0.23 50.85
N LEU A 513 -0.67 -0.82 52.04
CA LEU A 513 -1.27 -0.25 53.25
C LEU A 513 -0.58 1.04 53.68
N VAL A 514 0.75 1.11 53.60
CA VAL A 514 1.52 2.33 53.85
C VAL A 514 1.18 3.40 52.81
N GLY A 515 1.05 3.01 51.54
CA GLY A 515 0.57 3.89 50.47
C GLY A 515 -0.82 4.46 50.74
N ALA A 516 -1.76 3.61 51.16
CA ALA A 516 -3.13 4.01 51.48
C ALA A 516 -3.20 4.95 52.69
N ARG A 517 -2.50 4.59 53.79
CA ARG A 517 -2.48 5.37 55.04
C ARG A 517 -1.93 6.78 54.84
N HIS A 518 -0.88 6.91 54.03
CA HIS A 518 -0.21 8.19 53.76
C HIS A 518 -0.68 8.87 52.47
N ARG A 519 -1.74 8.36 51.82
CA ARG A 519 -2.29 8.85 50.53
C ARG A 519 -1.22 9.02 49.43
N LEU A 520 -0.30 8.07 49.35
CA LEU A 520 0.79 8.03 48.37
C LEU A 520 0.41 7.15 47.19
N LYS A 521 0.44 7.71 45.96
CA LYS A 521 0.04 7.00 44.74
C LYS A 521 1.04 5.89 44.34
N ALA A 522 2.34 6.16 44.43
CA ALA A 522 3.36 5.22 43.97
C ALA A 522 3.44 3.92 44.79
N PRO A 523 3.46 3.94 46.14
CA PRO A 523 3.44 2.70 46.93
C PRO A 523 2.13 1.93 46.79
N LEU A 524 1.00 2.63 46.66
CA LEU A 524 -0.31 2.00 46.51
C LEU A 524 -0.45 1.27 45.17
N LEU A 525 0.03 1.85 44.07
CA LEU A 525 -0.03 1.21 42.74
C LEU A 525 1.01 0.10 42.56
N LEU A 526 2.25 0.30 43.05
CA LEU A 526 3.31 -0.71 42.92
C LEU A 526 3.11 -1.90 43.86
N GLY A 527 2.65 -1.65 45.10
CA GLY A 527 2.28 -2.72 46.02
C GLY A 527 1.02 -3.44 45.56
N GLY A 528 -0.01 -2.70 45.13
CA GLY A 528 -1.27 -3.30 44.68
C GLY A 528 -1.16 -4.08 43.37
N GLY A 529 -0.26 -3.68 42.48
CA GLY A 529 0.02 -4.43 41.25
C GLY A 529 0.93 -5.65 41.43
N ALA A 530 1.56 -5.79 42.60
CA ALA A 530 2.41 -6.94 42.93
C ALA A 530 1.72 -8.00 43.81
N LEU A 531 0.52 -7.68 44.31
CA LEU A 531 -0.44 -8.61 44.91
C LEU A 531 -1.25 -9.30 43.80
#